data_AF-A0A8D9GND5-F1
#
_entry.id   AF-A0A8D9GND5-F1
#
_cell.length_a   1.000
_cell.length_b   1.000
_cell.length_c   1.000
_cell.angle_alpha   90.00
_cell.angle_beta   90.00
_cell.angle_gamma   90.00
#
_symmetry.space_group_name_H-M   'P 1'
#
loop_
_entity.id
_entity.type
_entity.pdbx_description
1 polymer ?
#
loop_
_entity_poly.entity_id
_entity_poly.type
_entity_poly.pdbx_seq_one_letter_code
_entity_poly.pdbx_strand_id
1 'polypeptide(L)'
;AIFERANAYYKDSAHKEERATLLDDWVNMEAGFGSLGDVSVVQSLLPKKLKKRKAISREDGSTAYQEYTDYLFPDESQTMANLKILEAAHRWKKQKAGECV
;
A
#
# COMPACT_ATOMS: atom_id res chain seq x y z
N ALA A 1 -17.98 7.47 -9.36
CA ALA A 1 -18.84 7.16 -8.20
C ALA A 1 -18.28 7.77 -6.90
N ILE A 2 -19.06 7.83 -5.79
CA ILE A 2 -18.60 8.44 -4.52
C ILE A 2 -17.46 7.64 -3.87
N PHE A 3 -17.53 6.31 -3.89
CA PHE A 3 -16.49 5.42 -3.36
C PHE A 3 -15.15 5.58 -4.07
N GLU A 4 -15.15 5.71 -5.40
CA GLU A 4 -13.93 5.97 -6.18
C GLU A 4 -13.27 7.30 -5.78
N ARG A 5 -14.07 8.35 -5.58
CA ARG A 5 -13.57 9.66 -5.15
C ARG A 5 -12.96 9.59 -3.75
N ALA A 6 -13.62 8.87 -2.83
CA ALA A 6 -13.11 8.65 -1.48
C ALA A 6 -11.83 7.80 -1.49
N ASN A 7 -11.76 6.74 -2.30
CA ASN A 7 -10.56 5.92 -2.47
C ASN A 7 -9.38 6.74 -3.03
N ALA A 8 -9.62 7.63 -4.00
CA ALA A 8 -8.61 8.53 -4.52
C ALA A 8 -8.12 9.54 -3.47
N TYR A 9 -9.01 10.09 -2.66
CA TYR A 9 -8.65 10.97 -1.55
C TYR A 9 -7.76 10.26 -0.53
N TYR A 10 -8.17 9.08 -0.06
CA TYR A 10 -7.39 8.33 0.93
C TYR A 10 -6.08 7.76 0.39
N LYS A 11 -5.98 7.55 -0.93
CA LYS A 11 -4.72 7.19 -1.58
C LYS A 11 -3.67 8.30 -1.40
N ASP A 12 -4.08 9.56 -1.44
CA ASP A 12 -3.19 10.72 -1.30
C ASP A 12 -2.93 11.10 0.17
N SER A 13 -3.93 10.92 1.04
CA SER A 13 -3.91 11.44 2.40
C SER A 13 -3.17 10.57 3.44
N ALA A 14 -2.42 9.54 3.04
CA ALA A 14 -1.69 8.59 3.92
C ALA A 14 -2.53 7.85 5.00
N HIS A 15 -3.85 8.02 5.00
CA HIS A 15 -4.82 7.43 5.92
C HIS A 15 -5.19 6.01 5.47
N LYS A 16 -4.28 5.07 5.71
CA LYS A 16 -4.34 3.71 5.17
C LYS A 16 -5.41 2.82 5.82
N GLU A 17 -5.70 3.02 7.10
CA GLU A 17 -6.69 2.21 7.81
C GLU A 17 -8.10 2.58 7.36
N GLU A 18 -8.39 3.88 7.29
CA GLU A 18 -9.65 4.44 6.82
C GLU A 18 -9.92 4.04 5.37
N ARG A 19 -8.87 4.02 4.53
CA ARG A 19 -8.96 3.48 3.17
C ARG A 19 -9.30 2.00 3.13
N ALA A 20 -8.73 1.20 4.03
CA ALA A 20 -9.02 -0.23 4.11
C ALA A 20 -10.48 -0.48 4.51
N THR A 21 -10.98 0.26 5.50
CA THR A 21 -12.40 0.22 5.91
C THR A 21 -13.32 0.62 4.77
N LEU A 22 -13.02 1.72 4.06
CA LEU A 22 -13.82 2.16 2.90
C LEU A 22 -13.96 1.07 1.83
N LEU A 23 -12.86 0.35 1.52
CA LEU A 23 -12.89 -0.71 0.51
C LEU A 23 -13.67 -1.94 0.98
N ASP A 24 -13.62 -2.26 2.28
CA ASP A 24 -14.44 -3.33 2.87
C ASP A 24 -15.94 -2.99 2.77
N ASP A 25 -16.32 -1.76 3.17
CA ASP A 25 -17.68 -1.26 3.04
C ASP A 25 -18.17 -1.27 1.59
N TRP A 26 -17.29 -0.92 0.64
CA TRP A 26 -17.61 -0.96 -0.77
C TRP A 26 -17.83 -2.41 -1.26
N VAL A 27 -16.99 -3.37 -0.86
CA VAL A 27 -17.21 -4.80 -1.16
C VAL A 27 -18.56 -5.27 -0.62
N ASN A 28 -18.90 -4.92 0.62
CA ASN A 28 -20.18 -5.28 1.23
C ASN A 28 -21.37 -4.65 0.50
N MET A 29 -21.23 -3.40 0.05
CA MET A 29 -22.25 -2.71 -0.73
C MET A 29 -22.48 -3.40 -2.09
N GLU A 30 -21.42 -3.70 -2.85
CA GLU A 30 -21.51 -4.41 -4.13
C GLU A 30 -22.10 -5.81 -3.96
N ALA A 31 -21.71 -6.53 -2.89
CA ALA A 31 -22.26 -7.85 -2.59
C ALA A 31 -23.78 -7.80 -2.30
N GLY A 32 -24.26 -6.69 -1.72
CA GLY A 32 -25.69 -6.45 -1.48
C GLY A 32 -26.53 -6.34 -2.76
N PHE A 33 -25.92 -6.00 -3.90
CA PHE A 33 -26.61 -5.92 -5.20
C PHE A 33 -26.66 -7.26 -5.96
N GLY A 34 -26.04 -8.31 -5.43
CA GLY A 34 -26.06 -9.65 -6.04
C GLY A 34 -25.42 -9.65 -7.42
N SER A 35 -26.17 -10.06 -8.46
CA SER A 35 -25.63 -10.18 -9.83
C SER A 35 -25.47 -8.85 -10.57
N LEU A 36 -25.99 -7.75 -10.01
CA LEU A 36 -25.83 -6.41 -10.59
C LEU A 36 -24.57 -5.71 -10.08
N GLY A 37 -24.04 -6.15 -8.94
CA GLY A 37 -22.80 -5.63 -8.38
C GLY A 37 -21.57 -6.31 -8.98
N ASP A 38 -20.45 -5.59 -8.98
CA ASP A 38 -19.15 -6.11 -9.41
C ASP A 38 -18.17 -6.13 -8.23
N VAL A 39 -18.34 -7.14 -7.39
CA VAL A 39 -17.50 -7.35 -6.21
C VAL A 39 -16.05 -7.63 -6.58
N SER A 40 -15.81 -8.26 -7.73
CA SER A 40 -14.46 -8.66 -8.18
C SER A 40 -13.56 -7.45 -8.44
N VAL A 41 -14.13 -6.36 -8.99
CA VAL A 41 -13.39 -5.12 -9.19
C VAL A 41 -12.89 -4.55 -7.86
N VAL A 42 -13.75 -4.46 -6.84
CA VAL A 42 -13.38 -3.88 -5.54
C VAL A 42 -12.43 -4.81 -4.75
N GLN A 43 -12.63 -6.12 -4.83
CA GLN A 43 -11.74 -7.10 -4.19
C GLN A 43 -10.29 -6.98 -4.68
N SER A 44 -10.08 -6.67 -5.97
CA SER A 44 -8.74 -6.47 -6.53
C SER A 44 -8.00 -5.26 -5.95
N LEU A 45 -8.72 -4.33 -5.30
CA LEU A 45 -8.18 -3.12 -4.69
C LEU A 45 -7.85 -3.31 -3.19
N LEU A 46 -8.32 -4.39 -2.57
CA LEU A 46 -8.18 -4.61 -1.13
C LEU A 46 -6.70 -4.67 -0.69
N PRO A 47 -6.35 -4.04 0.44
CA PRO A 47 -4.99 -4.06 0.95
C PRO A 47 -4.66 -5.40 1.64
N LYS A 48 -3.36 -5.71 1.67
CA LYS A 48 -2.81 -6.75 2.54
C LYS A 48 -2.50 -6.17 3.92
N LYS A 49 -3.04 -6.77 4.97
CA LYS A 49 -2.77 -6.39 6.36
C LYS A 49 -1.39 -6.91 6.80
N LEU A 50 -0.54 -6.02 7.27
CA LEU A 50 0.82 -6.32 7.72
C LEU A 50 0.98 -5.93 9.19
N LYS A 51 1.56 -6.82 10.00
CA LYS A 51 1.96 -6.49 11.37
C LYS A 51 3.39 -5.96 11.35
N LYS A 52 3.59 -4.70 11.72
CA LYS A 52 4.90 -4.08 11.85
C LYS A 52 5.22 -3.82 13.31
N ARG A 53 6.50 -3.92 13.66
CA ARG A 53 7.00 -3.66 15.01
C ARG A 53 8.01 -2.52 14.96
N LYS A 54 7.74 -1.41 15.63
CA LYS A 54 8.63 -0.24 15.70
C LYS A 54 9.31 -0.20 17.07
N ALA A 55 10.62 -0.07 17.08
CA ALA A 55 11.37 0.16 18.31
C ALA A 55 11.13 1.61 18.77
N ILE A 56 10.85 1.78 20.05
CA ILE A 56 10.76 3.07 20.74
C ILE A 56 11.84 3.11 21.80
N SER A 57 12.67 4.14 21.76
CA SER A 57 13.62 4.43 22.82
C SER A 57 12.89 5.14 23.95
N ARG A 58 12.86 4.55 25.15
CA ARG A 58 12.37 5.23 26.36
C ARG A 58 13.47 6.09 26.96
N GLU A 59 13.06 7.07 27.77
CA GLU A 59 13.94 8.02 28.48
C GLU A 59 14.95 7.32 29.40
N ASP A 60 14.62 6.11 29.86
CA ASP A 60 15.45 5.22 30.68
C ASP A 60 16.48 4.40 29.87
N GLY A 61 16.63 4.66 28.57
CA GLY A 61 17.54 3.93 27.68
C GLY A 61 17.07 2.51 27.29
N SER A 62 15.96 2.04 27.84
CA SER A 62 15.35 0.77 27.46
C SER A 62 14.62 0.85 26.11
N THR A 63 14.73 -0.20 25.31
CA THR A 63 14.03 -0.32 24.02
C THR A 63 12.68 -1.01 24.23
N ALA A 64 11.58 -0.28 24.03
CA ALA A 64 10.24 -0.84 23.96
C ALA A 64 9.87 -1.12 22.50
N TYR A 65 9.02 -2.11 22.24
CA TYR A 65 8.51 -2.40 20.90
C TYR A 65 7.02 -2.11 20.84
N GLN A 66 6.58 -1.34 19.85
CA GLN A 66 5.16 -1.12 19.58
C GLN A 66 4.74 -1.78 18.28
N GLU A 67 3.71 -2.62 18.37
CA GLU A 67 3.08 -3.26 17.24
C GLU A 67 2.09 -2.29 16.61
N TYR A 68 2.23 -2.07 15.31
CA TYR A 68 1.31 -1.29 14.50
C TYR A 68 0.84 -2.14 13.32
N THR A 69 -0.44 -2.03 12.99
CA THR A 69 -0.95 -2.58 11.75
C THR A 69 -0.65 -1.60 10.63
N ASP A 70 -0.04 -2.10 9.56
CA ASP A 70 0.14 -1.37 8.31
C ASP A 70 -0.64 -2.06 7.19
N TYR A 71 -0.95 -1.33 6.13
CA TYR A 71 -1.70 -1.82 4.99
C TYR A 71 -0.88 -1.61 3.72
N LEU A 72 -0.72 -2.68 2.93
CA LEU A 72 -0.07 -2.62 1.63
C LEU A 72 -1.13 -2.74 0.53
N PHE A 73 -1.36 -1.65 -0.20
CA PHE A 73 -2.30 -1.66 -1.31
C PHE A 73 -1.66 -2.26 -2.57
N PRO A 74 -2.44 -2.92 -3.45
CA PRO A 74 -1.93 -3.53 -4.67
C PRO A 74 -1.25 -2.53 -5.62
N ASP A 75 -1.80 -1.32 -5.75
CA ASP A 75 -1.23 -0.22 -6.54
C ASP A 75 0.13 0.27 -5.99
N GLU A 76 0.31 0.29 -4.66
CA GLU A 76 1.60 0.60 -4.03
C GLU A 76 2.64 -0.50 -4.30
N SER A 77 2.24 -1.77 -4.22
CA SER A 77 3.11 -2.91 -4.54
C SER A 77 3.62 -2.86 -5.97
N GLN A 78 2.75 -2.53 -6.93
CA GLN A 78 3.11 -2.42 -8.34
C GLN A 78 4.06 -1.24 -8.59
N THR A 79 3.77 -0.08 -7.98
CA THR A 79 4.64 1.10 -8.06
C THR A 79 6.03 0.81 -7.48
N MET A 80 6.10 0.15 -6.32
CA MET A 80 7.37 -0.25 -5.68
C MET A 80 8.19 -1.23 -6.54
N ALA A 81 7.54 -2.16 -7.23
CA ALA A 81 8.22 -3.08 -8.15
C ALA A 81 8.83 -2.34 -9.35
N ASN A 82 8.07 -1.41 -9.95
CA ASN A 82 8.53 -0.60 -11.08
C ASN A 82 9.74 0.27 -10.73
N LEU A 83 9.73 0.89 -9.54
CA LEU A 83 10.85 1.72 -9.06
C LEU A 83 12.15 0.90 -8.88
N LYS A 84 12.06 -0.35 -8.42
CA LYS A 84 13.22 -1.24 -8.28
C LYS A 84 13.86 -1.57 -9.63
N ILE A 85 13.06 -1.75 -10.68
CA ILE A 85 13.54 -1.99 -12.04
C ILE A 85 14.32 -0.77 -12.54
N LEU A 86 13.77 0.44 -12.35
CA LEU A 86 14.43 1.70 -12.73
C LEU A 86 15.74 1.91 -11.96
N GLU A 87 15.75 1.61 -10.66
CA GLU A 87 16.97 1.67 -9.83
C GLU A 87 18.04 0.70 -10.34
N ALA A 88 17.66 -0.55 -10.69
CA ALA A 88 18.57 -1.53 -11.26
C ALA A 88 19.14 -1.07 -12.61
N ALA A 89 18.31 -0.49 -13.49
CA ALA A 89 18.75 0.06 -14.76
C ALA A 89 19.73 1.24 -14.58
N HIS A 90 19.46 2.14 -13.63
CA HIS A 90 20.35 3.24 -13.30
C HIS A 90 21.71 2.75 -12.78
N ARG A 91 21.70 1.74 -11.90
CA ARG A 91 22.93 1.08 -11.40
C ARG A 91 23.71 0.41 -12.53
N TRP A 92 23.04 -0.27 -13.45
CA TRP A 92 23.68 -0.90 -14.60
C TRP A 92 24.36 0.13 -15.51
N LYS A 93 23.67 1.24 -15.83
CA LYS A 93 24.24 2.33 -16.62
C LYS A 93 25.47 2.95 -15.94
N LYS A 94 25.42 3.18 -14.62
CA LYS A 94 26.56 3.73 -13.86
C LYS A 94 27.77 2.80 -13.89
N GLN A 95 27.56 1.49 -13.79
CA GLN A 95 28.64 0.50 -13.91
C GLN A 95 29.25 0.50 -15.31
N LYS A 96 28.42 0.54 -16.36
CA LYS A 96 28.91 0.58 -17.76
C LYS A 96 29.63 1.88 -18.11
N ALA A 97 29.23 3.02 -17.55
CA ALA A 97 29.93 4.29 -17.75
C ALA A 97 31.27 4.37 -16.98
N GLY A 98 31.44 3.59 -15.90
CA GLY A 98 32.71 3.45 -15.18
C GLY A 98 33.66 2.41 -15.78
N GLU A 99 33.17 1.57 -16.70
CA GLU A 99 33.93 0.49 -17.37
C GLU A 99 34.38 0.90 -18.80
N CYS A 100 34.54 2.20 -19.02
CA CYS A 100 35.25 2.77 -20.18
C CYS A 100 36.44 3.59 -19.68
N VAL A 101 37.44 2.90 -19.13
CA VAL A 101 38.84 3.33 -19.05
C VAL A 101 39.70 2.11 -19.32
#